data_AF-A0A2D7G9Y8-F1
#
_entry.id   AF-A0A2D7G9Y8-F1
#
_cell.length_a   1.000
_cell.length_b   1.000
_cell.length_c   1.000
_cell.angle_alpha   90.00
_cell.angle_beta   90.00
_cell.angle_gamma   90.00
#
_symmetry.space_group_name_H-M   'P 1'
#
loop_
_entity.id
_entity.type
_entity.pdbx_description
1 polymer ?
#
loop_
_entity_poly.entity_id
_entity_poly.type
_entity_poly.pdbx_seq_one_letter_code
_entity_poly.pdbx_strand_id
1 'polypeptide(L)'
;MNLKGPNFIEPSFANIKYSKGAKVEGIVHEVEQIDLDRIIASEGETYEIIKAPVDLDGSEVIACTLKSAEELKEDIPASRRYMKILINAAIDNGLSSEYIENLKIKKSVY
;
A
#
# COMPACT_ATOMS: atom_id res chain seq x y z
N MET A 1 -5.99 4.31 -5.50
CA MET A 1 -5.71 4.96 -4.20
C MET A 1 -7.05 5.21 -3.56
N ASN A 2 -7.30 4.51 -2.46
CA ASN A 2 -8.65 4.30 -1.93
C ASN A 2 -8.74 4.60 -0.44
N LEU A 3 -7.83 5.42 0.07
CA LEU A 3 -7.96 6.05 1.38
C LEU A 3 -7.98 7.57 1.18
N LYS A 4 -8.92 8.28 1.82
CA LYS A 4 -8.96 9.73 1.80
C LYS A 4 -7.82 10.29 2.64
N GLY A 5 -7.04 11.18 2.06
CA GLY A 5 -5.96 11.86 2.77
C GLY A 5 -6.46 13.08 3.57
N PRO A 6 -5.59 13.65 4.42
CA PRO A 6 -5.98 14.65 5.41
C PRO A 6 -6.28 16.03 4.83
N ASN A 7 -5.79 16.34 3.63
CA ASN A 7 -5.93 17.66 3.03
C ASN A 7 -5.83 17.60 1.49
N PHE A 8 -5.91 18.76 0.84
CA PHE A 8 -5.88 18.81 -0.63
C PHE A 8 -4.49 18.52 -1.23
N ILE A 9 -3.40 18.71 -0.47
CA ILE A 9 -2.02 18.46 -0.94
C ILE A 9 -1.71 16.96 -0.94
N GLU A 10 -2.13 16.26 0.10
CA GLU A 10 -2.12 14.80 0.21
C GLU A 10 -3.57 14.29 0.18
N PRO A 11 -4.20 14.22 -1.00
CA PRO A 11 -5.62 13.95 -1.15
C PRO A 11 -5.99 12.49 -0.93
N SER A 12 -5.06 11.55 -1.13
CA SER A 12 -5.31 10.13 -0.94
C SER A 12 -4.04 9.31 -0.74
N PHE A 13 -4.22 8.15 -0.11
CA PHE A 13 -3.18 7.16 0.16
C PHE A 13 -3.55 5.76 -0.35
N ALA A 14 -2.56 4.86 -0.30
CA ALA A 14 -2.72 3.48 -0.71
C ALA A 14 -3.64 2.70 0.24
N ASN A 15 -4.45 1.83 -0.34
CA ASN A 15 -5.27 0.87 0.38
C ASN A 15 -5.37 -0.40 -0.49
N ILE A 16 -5.58 -1.54 0.16
CA ILE A 16 -5.81 -2.82 -0.50
C ILE A 16 -7.26 -3.26 -0.27
N LYS A 17 -7.83 -3.95 -1.25
CA LYS A 17 -9.16 -4.54 -1.13
C LYS A 17 -9.17 -5.94 -1.70
N TYR A 18 -9.98 -6.80 -1.11
CA TYR A 18 -10.16 -8.14 -1.66
C TYR A 18 -10.86 -8.05 -3.01
N SER A 19 -10.25 -8.67 -4.02
CA SER A 19 -10.85 -8.82 -5.34
C SER A 19 -10.43 -10.17 -5.92
N LYS A 20 -11.40 -11.01 -6.29
CA LYS A 20 -11.14 -12.38 -6.71
C LYS A 20 -10.25 -12.40 -7.95
N GLY A 21 -9.12 -13.12 -7.85
CA GLY A 21 -8.15 -13.25 -8.94
C GLY A 21 -7.22 -12.05 -9.13
N ALA A 22 -7.42 -10.96 -8.38
CA ALA A 22 -6.49 -9.84 -8.37
C ALA A 22 -5.30 -10.15 -7.46
N LYS A 23 -4.16 -9.54 -7.78
CA LYS A 23 -2.94 -9.60 -6.99
C LYS A 23 -2.41 -8.19 -6.76
N VAL A 24 -1.65 -8.02 -5.68
CA VAL A 24 -0.90 -6.82 -5.37
C VAL A 24 0.50 -7.25 -4.98
N GLU A 25 1.51 -6.49 -5.40
CA GLU A 25 2.89 -6.72 -5.00
C GLU A 25 3.27 -5.72 -3.91
N GLY A 26 4.20 -6.13 -3.04
CA GLY A 26 4.70 -5.32 -1.96
C GLY A 26 6.04 -5.85 -1.46
N ILE A 27 6.54 -5.24 -0.39
CA ILE A 27 7.81 -5.61 0.22
C ILE A 27 7.50 -6.27 1.57
N VAL A 28 8.06 -7.44 1.81
CA VAL A 28 7.96 -8.12 3.09
C VAL A 28 9.15 -7.71 3.95
N HIS A 29 8.88 -7.18 5.13
CA HIS A 29 9.88 -6.83 6.12
C HIS A 29 9.76 -7.74 7.33
N GLU A 30 10.89 -8.26 7.79
CA GLU A 30 10.99 -8.85 9.12
C GLU A 30 11.27 -7.72 10.12
N VAL A 31 10.40 -7.57 11.11
CA VAL A 31 10.50 -6.52 12.14
C VAL A 31 10.19 -7.10 13.50
N GLU A 32 10.75 -6.50 14.54
CA GLU A 32 10.37 -6.82 15.91
C GLU A 32 8.95 -6.29 16.22
N GLN A 33 8.27 -6.93 17.19
CA GLN A 33 6.93 -6.52 17.60
C GLN A 33 6.87 -5.04 18.02
N ILE A 34 7.92 -4.54 18.68
CA ILE A 34 7.98 -3.13 19.11
C ILE A 34 8.00 -2.15 17.93
N ASP A 35 8.58 -2.53 16.80
CA ASP A 35 8.59 -1.70 15.59
C ASP A 35 7.27 -1.80 14.83
N LEU A 36 6.64 -2.98 14.83
CA LEU A 36 5.27 -3.13 14.35
C LEU A 36 4.30 -2.23 15.13
N ASP A 37 4.40 -2.22 16.46
CA ASP A 37 3.56 -1.36 17.32
C ASP A 37 3.77 0.14 17.01
N ARG A 38 5.01 0.56 16.71
CA ARG A 38 5.32 1.93 16.28
C ARG A 38 4.70 2.27 14.93
N ILE A 39 4.77 1.35 13.97
CA ILE A 39 4.15 1.52 12.65
C ILE A 39 2.64 1.72 12.82
N ILE A 40 1.98 0.84 13.58
CA ILE A 40 0.54 0.92 13.86
C ILE A 40 0.18 2.26 14.51
N ALA A 41 0.95 2.68 15.52
CA ALA A 41 0.71 3.96 16.19
C ALA A 41 0.86 5.16 15.25
N SER A 42 1.72 5.08 14.23
CA SER A 42 1.93 6.17 13.26
C SER A 42 0.81 6.30 12.22
N GLU A 43 0.11 5.21 11.92
CA GLU A 43 -0.96 5.13 10.91
C GLU A 43 -2.33 5.55 11.49
N GLY A 44 -2.44 5.57 12.83
CA GLY A 44 -3.62 6.00 13.57
C GLY A 44 -4.79 5.03 13.47
N GLU A 45 -6.01 5.52 13.73
CA GLU A 45 -7.24 4.69 13.70
C GLU A 45 -7.77 4.41 12.28
N THR A 46 -7.06 4.89 11.26
CA THR A 46 -7.51 4.83 9.85
C THR A 46 -7.33 3.44 9.24
N TYR A 47 -6.35 2.69 9.75
CA TYR A 47 -5.98 1.37 9.25
C TYR A 47 -6.20 0.29 10.31
N GLU A 48 -6.65 -0.86 9.84
CA GLU A 48 -6.75 -2.10 10.60
C GLU A 48 -5.65 -3.08 10.16
N ILE A 49 -5.10 -3.81 11.12
CA ILE A 49 -4.11 -4.86 10.85
C ILE A 49 -4.85 -6.09 10.36
N ILE A 50 -4.44 -6.60 9.22
CA ILE A 50 -4.91 -7.87 8.68
C ILE A 50 -3.74 -8.80 8.47
N LYS A 51 -4.01 -10.12 8.57
CA LYS A 51 -3.08 -11.16 8.16
C LYS A 51 -3.43 -11.57 6.74
N ALA A 52 -2.44 -11.51 5.84
CA ALA A 52 -2.60 -11.86 4.44
C ALA A 52 -1.58 -12.95 4.05
N PRO A 53 -2.00 -13.96 3.27
CA PRO A 53 -1.05 -14.87 2.64
C PRO A 53 -0.28 -14.12 1.56
N VAL A 54 1.03 -14.30 1.55
CA VAL A 54 1.96 -13.71 0.58
C VAL A 54 2.81 -14.82 -0.03
N ASP A 55 2.96 -14.79 -1.35
CA ASP A 55 3.90 -15.63 -2.06
C ASP A 55 5.27 -14.94 -2.04
N LEU A 56 6.21 -15.53 -1.31
CA LEU A 56 7.59 -15.09 -1.20
C LEU A 56 8.48 -16.13 -1.88
N ASP A 57 8.92 -15.82 -3.11
CA ASP A 57 9.77 -16.68 -3.93
C ASP A 57 9.24 -18.13 -4.10
N GLY A 58 7.92 -18.28 -4.25
CA GLY A 58 7.25 -19.57 -4.42
C GLY A 58 6.85 -20.23 -3.10
N SER A 59 7.13 -19.61 -1.96
CA SER A 59 6.72 -20.08 -0.63
C SER A 59 5.62 -19.19 -0.06
N GLU A 60 4.52 -19.81 0.38
CA GLU A 60 3.45 -19.06 1.04
C GLU A 60 3.81 -18.77 2.50
N VAL A 61 3.76 -17.49 2.87
CA VAL A 61 3.97 -17.00 4.24
C VAL A 61 2.80 -16.12 4.68
N ILE A 62 2.48 -16.13 5.97
CA ILE A 62 1.47 -15.21 6.53
C ILE A 62 2.18 -13.95 7.00
N ALA A 63 1.88 -12.82 6.35
CA ALA A 63 2.40 -11.51 6.73
C ALA A 63 1.29 -10.63 7.32
N CYS A 64 1.68 -9.69 8.17
CA CYS A 64 0.80 -8.62 8.65
C CYS A 64 0.85 -7.46 7.65
N THR A 65 -0.30 -6.87 7.35
CA THR A 65 -0.40 -5.65 6.53
C THR A 65 -1.55 -4.78 7.03
N LEU A 66 -1.57 -3.54 6.57
CA LEU A 66 -2.54 -2.53 6.97
C LEU A 66 -3.56 -2.31 5.86
N LYS A 67 -4.83 -2.31 6.23
CA LYS A 67 -5.96 -2.05 5.33
C LYS A 67 -6.81 -0.94 5.90
N SER A 68 -7.27 0.00 5.08
CA SER A 68 -8.19 1.03 5.53
C SER A 68 -9.51 0.41 5.97
N ALA A 69 -10.02 0.82 7.14
CA ALA A 69 -11.34 0.40 7.63
C ALA A 69 -12.46 0.94 6.74
N GLU A 70 -12.26 2.12 6.14
CA GLU A 70 -13.17 2.70 5.16
C GLU A 70 -12.78 2.28 3.74
N GLU A 71 -13.73 1.71 2.99
CA GLU A 71 -13.57 1.48 1.55
C GLU A 71 -14.30 2.59 0.78
N LEU A 72 -13.53 3.43 0.10
CA LEU A 72 -14.10 4.41 -0.82
C LEU A 72 -14.63 3.69 -2.06
N LYS A 73 -15.84 4.08 -2.50
CA LYS A 73 -16.44 3.52 -3.72
C LYS A 73 -15.63 3.84 -4.98
N GLU A 74 -14.93 4.97 -4.97
CA GLU A 74 -14.13 5.45 -6.10
C GLU A 74 -12.72 5.82 -5.66
N ASP A 75 -11.76 5.61 -6.55
CA ASP A 75 -10.37 5.98 -6.31
C ASP A 75 -10.19 7.50 -6.43
N ILE A 76 -9.56 8.09 -5.41
CA ILE A 76 -9.14 9.49 -5.40
C ILE A 76 -7.68 9.54 -5.87
N PRO A 77 -7.29 10.37 -6.84
CA PRO A 77 -5.90 10.53 -7.25
C PRO A 77 -5.02 10.95 -6.07
N ALA A 78 -3.85 10.32 -5.90
CA ALA A 78 -2.88 10.72 -4.87
C ALA A 78 -1.98 11.88 -5.34
N SER A 79 -1.17 12.42 -4.41
CA SER A 79 -0.20 13.46 -4.74
C SER A 79 0.92 12.92 -5.64
N ARG A 80 1.52 13.77 -6.50
CA ARG A 80 2.69 13.35 -7.31
C ARG A 80 3.88 13.00 -6.42
N ARG A 81 4.03 13.71 -5.30
CA ARG A 81 5.08 13.45 -4.30
C ARG A 81 4.95 12.04 -3.73
N TYR A 82 3.77 11.66 -3.27
CA TYR A 82 3.51 10.33 -2.72
C TYR A 82 3.68 9.24 -3.78
N MET A 83 3.15 9.44 -4.99
CA MET A 83 3.33 8.49 -6.09
C MET A 83 4.80 8.28 -6.45
N LYS A 84 5.62 9.35 -6.44
CA LYS A 84 7.06 9.24 -6.70
C LYS A 84 7.76 8.39 -5.64
N ILE A 85 7.37 8.51 -4.36
CA ILE A 85 7.91 7.66 -3.29
C ILE A 85 7.58 6.19 -3.54
N LEU A 86 6.32 5.87 -3.86
CA LEU A 86 5.89 4.50 -4.14
C LEU A 86 6.62 3.89 -5.35
N ILE A 87 6.72 4.65 -6.44
CA ILE A 87 7.39 4.19 -7.67
C ILE A 87 8.88 3.96 -7.42
N ASN A 88 9.56 4.88 -6.72
CA ASN A 88 10.96 4.72 -6.38
C ASN A 88 11.18 3.50 -5.49
N ALA A 89 10.39 3.36 -4.42
CA ALA A 89 10.48 2.19 -3.54
C ALA A 89 10.24 0.88 -4.30
N ALA A 90 9.30 0.86 -5.25
CA ALA A 90 9.04 -0.32 -6.08
C ALA A 90 10.22 -0.67 -7.00
N ILE A 91 10.84 0.33 -7.61
CA ILE A 91 12.04 0.14 -8.44
C ILE A 91 13.22 -0.34 -7.58
N ASP A 92 13.49 0.32 -6.47
CA ASP A 92 14.65 0.07 -5.62
C ASP A 92 14.61 -1.33 -4.97
N ASN A 93 13.41 -1.89 -4.78
CA ASN A 93 13.20 -3.22 -4.21
C ASN A 93 12.88 -4.30 -5.25
N GLY A 94 13.01 -4.00 -6.56
CA GLY A 94 12.92 -5.01 -7.61
C GLY A 94 11.52 -5.60 -7.81
N LEU A 95 10.46 -4.84 -7.54
CA LEU A 95 9.10 -5.25 -7.93
C LEU A 95 8.98 -5.43 -9.44
N SER A 96 7.95 -6.16 -9.87
CA SER A 96 7.80 -6.49 -11.29
C SER A 96 7.64 -5.24 -12.16
N SER A 97 8.14 -5.31 -13.39
CA SER A 97 7.98 -4.22 -14.36
C SER A 97 6.50 -3.93 -14.63
N GLU A 98 5.67 -4.97 -14.69
CA GLU A 98 4.22 -4.84 -14.83
C GLU A 98 3.61 -4.03 -13.68
N TYR A 99 4.00 -4.32 -12.44
CA TYR A 99 3.51 -3.59 -11.28
C TYR A 99 3.96 -2.13 -11.27
N ILE A 100 5.23 -1.87 -11.60
CA ILE A 100 5.79 -0.52 -11.68
C ILE A 100 5.08 0.31 -12.77
N GLU A 101 4.82 -0.27 -13.94
CA GLU A 101 4.05 0.43 -14.99
C GLU A 101 2.61 0.69 -14.56
N ASN A 102 1.97 -0.26 -13.88
CA ASN A 102 0.65 -0.07 -13.28
C ASN A 102 0.61 1.08 -12.26
N LEU A 103 1.71 1.33 -11.53
CA LEU A 103 1.83 2.51 -10.66
C LEU A 103 1.99 3.80 -11.46
N LYS A 104 2.83 3.81 -12.50
CA LYS A 104 3.12 5.00 -13.32
C LYS A 104 1.90 5.53 -14.08
N ILE A 105 1.00 4.65 -14.52
CA ILE A 105 -0.21 5.07 -15.25
C ILE A 105 -1.31 5.62 -14.33
N LYS A 106 -1.20 5.47 -13.01
CA LYS A 106 -2.20 6.01 -12.08
C LYS A 106 -2.20 7.54 -12.12
N LYS A 107 -3.39 8.11 -12.24
CA LYS A 107 -3.57 9.56 -12.17
C LYS A 107 -3.09 10.08 -10.82
N SER A 108 -2.31 11.16 -10.87
CA SER A 108 -1.85 11.90 -9.69
C SER A 108 -2.04 13.40 -9.88
N VAL A 109 -2.11 14.12 -8.76
CA VAL A 109 -2.40 15.55 -8.71
C VAL A 109 -1.35 16.29 -7.89
N TYR A 110 -1.21 17.60 -8.16
CA TYR A 110 -0.29 18.55 -7.51
C TYR A 110 1.20 18.21 -7.65
#